data_AF-A0A947R304-F1
#
_entry.id   AF-A0A947R304-F1
#
_cell.length_a   1.000
_cell.length_b   1.000
_cell.length_c   1.000
_cell.angle_alpha   90.00
_cell.angle_beta   90.00
_cell.angle_gamma   90.00
#
_symmetry.space_group_name_H-M   'P 1'
#
loop_
_entity.id
_entity.type
_entity.pdbx_description
1 polymer ?
#
loop_
_entity_poly.entity_id
_entity_poly.type
_entity_poly.pdbx_seq_one_letter_code
_entity_poly.pdbx_strand_id
1 'polypeptide(L)'
;MKALSHFETAIKIDPDYAEAHYNLGNIKMSQRNYPSALNHYQLAFKIDPKAPTVCHILGRGYYATGDHQSAQRILALLEKSDPDMADTLSRWMKR
;
A
#
# COMPACT_ATOMS: atom_id res chain seq x y z
N MET A 1 -8.41 3.76 19.50
CA MET A 1 -6.94 3.96 19.36
C MET A 1 -6.11 2.67 19.60
N LYS A 2 -6.68 1.45 19.56
CA LYS A 2 -5.93 0.22 19.88
C LYS A 2 -5.12 -0.35 18.70
N ALA A 3 -5.59 -0.19 17.46
CA ALA A 3 -5.00 -0.82 16.27
C ALA A 3 -3.54 -0.41 16.00
N LEU A 4 -3.20 0.88 16.18
CA LEU A 4 -1.84 1.37 15.93
C LEU A 4 -0.80 0.67 16.83
N SER A 5 -1.11 0.56 18.13
CA SER A 5 -0.22 -0.09 19.10
C SER A 5 -0.05 -1.59 18.83
N HIS A 6 -1.09 -2.28 18.34
CA HIS A 6 -1.00 -3.69 17.96
C HIS A 6 -0.08 -3.90 16.76
N PHE A 7 -0.20 -3.09 15.71
CA PHE A 7 0.66 -3.22 14.53
C PHE A 7 2.10 -2.74 14.77
N GLU A 8 2.31 -1.72 15.60
CA GLU A 8 3.66 -1.31 16.03
C GLU A 8 4.35 -2.43 16.83
N THR A 9 3.62 -3.13 17.70
CA THR A 9 4.15 -4.29 18.42
C THR A 9 4.44 -5.44 17.46
N ALA A 10 3.55 -5.68 16.48
CA ALA A 10 3.76 -6.70 15.46
C ALA A 10 5.04 -6.45 14.66
N ILE A 11 5.30 -5.20 14.25
CA ILE A 11 6.54 -4.84 13.53
C ILE A 11 7.79 -4.92 14.42
N LYS A 12 7.65 -4.74 15.74
CA LYS A 12 8.77 -4.97 16.67
C LYS A 12 9.13 -6.46 16.81
N ILE A 13 8.13 -7.33 16.72
CA ILE A 13 8.32 -8.79 16.80
C ILE A 13 8.79 -9.33 15.45
N ASP A 14 8.14 -8.90 14.38
CA ASP A 14 8.45 -9.26 13.00
C ASP A 14 8.47 -8.00 12.12
N PRO A 15 9.67 -7.42 11.89
CA PRO A 15 9.84 -6.26 11.03
C PRO A 15 9.39 -6.49 9.58
N ASP A 16 9.36 -7.76 9.15
CA ASP A 16 8.99 -8.19 7.81
C ASP A 16 7.51 -8.59 7.71
N TYR A 17 6.68 -8.18 8.67
CA TYR A 17 5.25 -8.45 8.61
C TYR A 17 4.51 -7.46 7.68
N ALA A 18 4.39 -7.82 6.40
CA ALA A 18 3.79 -6.98 5.36
C ALA A 18 2.38 -6.47 5.72
N GLU A 19 1.55 -7.31 6.34
CA GLU A 19 0.18 -6.94 6.70
C GLU A 19 0.12 -5.88 7.80
N ALA A 20 1.07 -5.89 8.75
CA ALA A 20 1.16 -4.83 9.76
C ALA A 20 1.59 -3.49 9.14
N HIS A 21 2.54 -3.51 8.21
CA HIS A 21 2.91 -2.31 7.45
C HIS A 21 1.74 -1.79 6.62
N TYR A 22 1.01 -2.65 5.91
CA TYR A 22 -0.23 -2.29 5.22
C TYR A 22 -1.23 -1.58 6.15
N ASN A 23 -1.55 -2.19 7.29
CA ASN A 23 -2.55 -1.63 8.19
C ASN A 23 -2.08 -0.32 8.87
N LEU A 24 -0.80 -0.18 9.18
CA LEU A 24 -0.25 1.10 9.63
C LEU A 24 -0.36 2.17 8.53
N GLY A 25 -0.06 1.82 7.28
CA GLY A 25 -0.21 2.72 6.15
C GLY A 25 -1.65 3.24 6.01
N ASN A 26 -2.66 2.35 6.16
CA ASN A 26 -4.07 2.75 6.16
C ASN A 26 -4.40 3.73 7.30
N ILE A 27 -3.89 3.47 8.50
CA ILE A 27 -4.10 4.37 9.63
C ILE A 27 -3.46 5.73 9.35
N LYS A 28 -2.23 5.77 8.82
CA LYS A 28 -1.56 7.02 8.44
C LYS A 28 -2.28 7.76 7.31
N MET A 29 -2.84 7.06 6.32
CA MET A 29 -3.71 7.64 5.29
C MET A 29 -4.94 8.31 5.91
N SER A 30 -5.61 7.64 6.85
CA SER A 30 -6.78 8.21 7.55
C SER A 30 -6.43 9.47 8.35
N GLN A 31 -5.19 9.55 8.84
CA GLN A 31 -4.64 10.71 9.54
C GLN A 31 -4.16 11.81 8.58
N ARG A 32 -4.36 11.64 7.26
CA ARG A 32 -3.85 12.52 6.19
C ARG A 32 -2.32 12.66 6.19
N ASN A 33 -1.62 11.74 6.86
CA ASN A 33 -0.17 11.65 6.83
C ASN A 33 0.25 10.74 5.67
N TYR A 34 0.10 11.27 4.45
CA TYR A 34 0.43 10.57 3.21
C TYR A 34 1.91 10.15 3.11
N PRO A 35 2.90 10.96 3.54
CA PRO A 35 4.30 10.55 3.50
C PRO A 35 4.59 9.32 4.35
N SER A 36 4.11 9.28 5.61
CA SER A 36 4.30 8.10 6.45
C SER A 36 3.52 6.89 5.94
N ALA A 37 2.34 7.10 5.37
CA ALA A 37 1.56 6.01 4.77
C ALA A 37 2.31 5.34 3.61
N LEU A 38 2.85 6.15 2.70
CA LEU A 38 3.64 5.66 1.57
C LEU A 38 4.86 4.88 2.03
N ASN A 39 5.59 5.35 3.04
CA ASN A 39 6.74 4.60 3.59
C ASN A 39 6.34 3.20 4.05
N HIS A 40 5.22 3.07 4.77
CA HIS A 40 4.74 1.76 5.21
C HIS A 40 4.28 0.88 4.05
N TYR A 41 3.58 1.43 3.05
CA TYR A 41 3.20 0.67 1.85
C TYR A 41 4.42 0.22 1.04
N GLN A 42 5.47 1.04 0.95
CA GLN A 42 6.72 0.68 0.30
C GLN A 42 7.45 -0.44 1.04
N LEU A 43 7.45 -0.42 2.37
CA LEU A 43 8.00 -1.52 3.18
C LEU A 43 7.22 -2.81 2.95
N ALA A 44 5.89 -2.76 2.99
CA ALA A 44 5.05 -3.90 2.65
C ALA A 44 5.37 -4.47 1.26
N PHE A 45 5.59 -3.59 0.27
CA PHE A 45 5.96 -3.98 -1.10
C PHE A 45 7.36 -4.56 -1.19
N LYS A 46 8.30 -4.08 -0.38
CA LYS A 46 9.65 -4.64 -0.33
C LYS A 46 9.64 -6.07 0.23
N ILE A 47 8.77 -6.33 1.20
CA ILE A 47 8.60 -7.65 1.82
C ILE A 47 7.90 -8.60 0.85
N ASP A 48 6.74 -8.21 0.33
CA ASP A 48 5.98 -8.98 -0.66
C ASP A 48 5.64 -8.13 -1.88
N PRO A 49 6.54 -8.08 -2.88
CA PRO A 49 6.32 -7.29 -4.09
C PRO A 49 5.30 -7.94 -5.05
N LYS A 50 4.88 -9.18 -4.79
CA LYS A 50 3.95 -9.92 -5.66
C LYS A 50 2.54 -9.94 -5.09
N ALA A 51 2.35 -9.58 -3.83
CA ALA A 51 1.04 -9.45 -3.21
C ALA A 51 0.15 -8.44 -3.96
N PRO A 52 -0.95 -8.88 -4.58
CA PRO A 52 -1.86 -7.99 -5.31
C PRO A 52 -2.44 -6.87 -4.42
N THR A 53 -2.71 -7.19 -3.15
CA THR A 53 -3.21 -6.25 -2.14
C THR A 53 -2.21 -5.12 -1.89
N VAL A 54 -0.92 -5.42 -1.82
CA VAL A 54 0.16 -4.46 -1.57
C VAL A 54 0.40 -3.56 -2.78
N CYS A 55 0.37 -4.11 -3.99
CA CYS A 55 0.41 -3.32 -5.21
C CYS A 55 -0.81 -2.39 -5.30
N HIS A 56 -2.01 -2.88 -4.99
CA HIS A 56 -3.22 -2.08 -5.04
C HIS A 56 -3.15 -0.84 -4.13
N ILE A 57 -2.75 -1.00 -2.87
CA ILE A 57 -2.66 0.09 -1.89
C ILE A 57 -1.54 1.08 -2.22
N LEU A 58 -0.41 0.58 -2.72
CA LEU A 58 0.74 1.41 -3.07
C LEU A 58 0.43 2.24 -4.31
N GLY A 59 -0.24 1.65 -5.32
CA GLY A 59 -0.76 2.36 -6.48
C GLY A 59 -1.74 3.48 -6.11
N ARG A 60 -2.68 3.20 -5.19
CA ARG A 60 -3.60 4.23 -4.64
C ARG A 60 -2.85 5.34 -3.90
N GLY A 61 -1.86 4.97 -3.08
CA GLY A 61 -1.01 5.91 -2.34
C GLY A 61 -0.28 6.87 -3.28
N TYR A 62 0.42 6.33 -4.29
CA TYR A 62 1.15 7.13 -5.27
C TYR A 62 0.22 8.09 -6.03
N TYR A 63 -0.94 7.60 -6.47
CA TYR A 63 -1.93 8.43 -7.16
C TYR A 63 -2.48 9.54 -6.26
N ALA A 64 -2.77 9.24 -4.98
CA ALA A 64 -3.24 10.23 -4.02
C ALA A 64 -2.20 11.31 -3.71
N THR A 65 -0.90 11.00 -3.83
CA THR A 65 0.18 11.97 -3.68
C THR A 65 0.60 12.68 -4.98
N GLY A 66 -0.07 12.39 -6.11
CA GLY A 66 0.23 12.98 -7.42
C GLY A 66 1.38 12.32 -8.18
N ASP A 67 1.95 11.22 -7.67
CA ASP A 67 2.96 10.44 -8.37
C ASP A 67 2.29 9.44 -9.32
N HIS A 68 1.76 9.98 -10.43
CA HIS A 68 1.09 9.19 -11.45
C HIS A 68 2.04 8.21 -12.14
N GLN A 69 3.35 8.49 -12.19
CA GLN A 69 4.33 7.64 -12.85
C GLN A 69 4.55 6.35 -12.05
N SER A 70 4.78 6.46 -10.75
CA SER A 70 4.93 5.29 -9.87
C SER A 70 3.62 4.50 -9.79
N ALA A 71 2.47 5.18 -9.75
CA ALA A 71 1.16 4.55 -9.79
C ALA A 71 0.96 3.67 -11.05
N GLN A 72 1.31 4.18 -12.24
CA GLN A 72 1.23 3.41 -13.49
C GLN A 72 2.17 2.20 -13.50
N ARG A 73 3.38 2.32 -12.95
CA ARG A 73 4.31 1.19 -12.85
C ARG A 73 3.74 0.08 -11.98
N ILE A 74 3.20 0.44 -10.81
CA ILE A 74 2.59 -0.54 -9.90
C ILE A 74 1.34 -1.16 -10.53
N LEU A 75 0.53 -0.38 -11.24
CA LEU A 75 -0.62 -0.90 -11.97
C LEU A 75 -0.21 -1.95 -13.03
N ALA A 76 0.86 -1.70 -13.78
CA ALA A 76 1.38 -2.66 -14.77
C ALA A 76 1.95 -3.93 -14.13
N LEU A 77 2.48 -3.84 -12.90
CA LEU A 77 2.89 -5.02 -12.13
C LEU A 77 1.67 -5.81 -11.63
N LEU A 78 0.66 -5.11 -11.12
CA LEU A 78 -0.59 -5.69 -10.65
C LEU A 78 -1.35 -6.38 -11.78
N GLU A 79 -1.39 -5.78 -12.96
CA GLU A 79 -2.07 -6.37 -14.13
C GLU A 79 -1.49 -7.73 -14.53
N LYS A 80 -0.20 -7.96 -14.25
CA LYS A 80 0.45 -9.26 -14.51
C LYS A 80 0.15 -10.31 -13.45
N SER A 81 -0.08 -9.91 -12.20
CA SER A 81 -0.33 -10.84 -11.09
C SER A 81 -1.82 -11.09 -10.87
N ASP A 82 -2.62 -10.04 -10.94
CA ASP A 82 -4.07 -10.03 -10.72
C ASP A 82 -4.73 -8.93 -11.56
N PRO A 83 -5.18 -9.26 -12.79
CA PRO A 83 -5.85 -8.32 -13.68
C PRO A 83 -7.16 -7.73 -13.13
N ASP A 84 -7.89 -8.47 -12.29
CA ASP A 84 -9.18 -8.03 -11.74
C ASP A 84 -8.97 -6.93 -10.70
N MET A 85 -7.98 -7.12 -9.84
CA MET A 85 -7.52 -6.10 -8.90
C MET A 85 -6.95 -4.88 -9.63
N ALA A 86 -6.23 -5.09 -10.75
CA ALA A 86 -5.70 -4.01 -11.58
C ALA A 86 -6.82 -3.17 -12.21
N ASP A 87 -7.88 -3.80 -12.74
CA ASP A 87 -9.02 -3.07 -13.28
C ASP A 87 -9.73 -2.25 -12.20
N THR A 88 -9.90 -2.82 -11.01
CA THR A 88 -10.46 -2.10 -9.85
C THR A 88 -9.65 -0.84 -9.52
N LEU A 89 -8.32 -0.95 -9.47
CA LEU A 89 -7.43 0.18 -9.24
C LEU A 89 -7.49 1.21 -10.38
N SER A 90 -7.46 0.75 -11.63
CA SER A 90 -7.52 1.60 -12.83
C SER A 90 -8.80 2.43 -12.87
N ARG A 91 -9.95 1.82 -12.54
CA ARG A 91 -11.24 2.52 -12.41
C ARG A 91 -11.22 3.55 -11.28
N TRP A 92 -10.59 3.23 -10.16
CA TRP A 92 -10.45 4.18 -9.04
C TRP A 92 -9.59 5.39 -9.43
N MET A 93 -8.50 5.18 -10.17
CA MET A 93 -7.63 6.27 -10.64
C MET A 93 -8.33 7.17 -11.68
N LYS A 94 -9.26 6.64 -12.48
CA LYS A 94 -9.99 7.41 -13.51
C LYS A 94 -11.19 8.20 -12.97
N ARG A 95 -11.52 8.03 -11.69
CA ARG A 95 -12.60 8.76 -11.01
C ARG A 95 -12.09 10.04 -10.37
#